data_AF-A0A7J4RDA5-F1
#
_entry.id   AF-A0A7J4RDA5-F1
#
_cell.length_a   1.000
_cell.length_b   1.000
_cell.length_c   1.000
_cell.angle_alpha   90.00
_cell.angle_beta   90.00
_cell.angle_gamma   90.00
#
_symmetry.space_group_name_H-M   'P 1'
#
loop_
_entity.id
_entity.type
_entity.pdbx_description
1 polymer ?
#
loop_
_entity_poly.entity_id
_entity_poly.type
_entity_poly.pdbx_seq_one_letter_code
_entity_poly.pdbx_strand_id
1 'polypeptide(L)'
;MSIAILSNDQGHFACSQYGGDWAGPDGDRFTILLGLLKQLPAGSLNLHTFEDFLEFIPSVSVRDIIESSTEWRIDNQASFYLHASKSSYIVAITTSQDEPNWPSFDATLYDKDMKDQLDQQWKIEVEGVSQGAYVSQAQHSIATPSRLGLKAQVDHEQLVWPPRQLNATGKRIESASEQLSETATILTWTRLSAAGAPSEFSGRAPILDGVSTVLVQFPEGPKGVFMLADDEHSQPAIDASVRFDVRRLYGQDGMMHYGLKAILL
;
A
#
# COMPACT_ATOMS: atom_id res chain seq x y z
N MET A 1 -6.38 0.59 -5.68
CA MET A 1 -5.88 1.44 -6.76
C MET A 1 -6.40 0.90 -8.07
N SER A 2 -7.11 1.73 -8.83
CA SER A 2 -7.31 1.44 -10.25
C SER A 2 -6.00 1.71 -10.98
N ILE A 3 -5.42 0.68 -11.60
CA ILE A 3 -4.21 0.80 -12.42
C ILE A 3 -4.54 0.45 -13.85
N ALA A 4 -3.90 1.15 -14.79
CA ALA A 4 -3.91 0.76 -16.19
C ALA A 4 -2.74 -0.19 -16.43
N ILE A 5 -2.99 -1.31 -17.11
CA ILE A 5 -1.96 -2.28 -17.47
C ILE A 5 -1.89 -2.41 -18.98
N LEU A 6 -0.66 -2.36 -19.52
CA LEU A 6 -0.36 -2.68 -20.90
C LEU A 6 0.61 -3.86 -20.92
N SER A 7 0.22 -4.96 -21.58
CA SER A 7 1.05 -6.16 -21.72
C SER A 7 1.35 -6.39 -23.20
N ASN A 8 2.63 -6.56 -23.53
CA ASN A 8 3.10 -6.84 -24.88
C ASN A 8 4.36 -7.72 -24.84
N ASP A 9 4.96 -7.98 -26.01
CA ASP A 9 6.17 -8.82 -26.11
C ASP A 9 7.39 -8.25 -25.37
N GLN A 10 7.37 -6.97 -25.00
CA GLN A 10 8.44 -6.29 -24.25
C GLN A 10 8.25 -6.38 -22.74
N GLY A 11 7.07 -6.79 -22.26
CA GLY A 11 6.77 -6.98 -20.84
C GLY A 11 5.41 -6.44 -20.42
N HIS A 12 5.27 -6.27 -19.10
CA HIS A 12 4.07 -5.73 -18.47
C HIS A 12 4.37 -4.35 -17.91
N PHE A 13 3.55 -3.37 -18.28
CA PHE A 13 3.69 -1.97 -17.89
C PHE A 13 2.46 -1.55 -17.11
N ALA A 14 2.64 -0.72 -16.09
CA ALA A 14 1.52 -0.16 -15.34
C ALA A 14 1.74 1.29 -14.92
N CYS A 15 0.64 2.01 -14.80
CA CYS A 15 0.55 3.32 -14.16
C CYS A 15 -0.77 3.43 -13.39
N SER A 16 -0.98 4.54 -12.67
CA SER A 16 -2.27 4.82 -12.06
C SER A 16 -3.31 5.28 -13.10
N GLN A 17 -4.56 5.44 -12.69
CA GLN A 17 -5.61 6.06 -13.53
C GLN A 17 -5.31 7.48 -14.01
N TYR A 18 -4.32 8.15 -13.41
CA TYR A 18 -3.85 9.49 -13.77
C TYR A 18 -2.68 9.45 -14.78
N GLY A 19 -2.48 8.31 -15.45
CA GLY A 19 -1.39 8.11 -16.40
C GLY A 19 -0.01 8.11 -15.72
N GLY A 20 1.01 8.53 -16.46
CA GLY A 20 2.38 8.65 -15.95
C GLY A 20 2.65 9.89 -15.10
N ASP A 21 1.70 10.82 -14.99
CA ASP A 21 1.94 12.14 -14.39
C ASP A 21 1.70 12.18 -12.87
N TRP A 22 0.86 11.29 -12.36
CA TRP A 22 0.55 11.20 -10.94
C TRP A 22 0.16 9.78 -10.54
N ALA A 23 0.42 9.40 -9.29
CA ALA A 23 0.03 8.10 -8.73
C ALA A 23 -1.21 8.19 -7.82
N GLY A 24 -1.79 9.38 -7.65
CA GLY A 24 -2.88 9.65 -6.72
C GLY A 24 -2.40 10.04 -5.31
N PRO A 25 -3.33 10.38 -4.40
CA PRO A 25 -2.99 11.01 -3.12
C PRO A 25 -2.05 10.21 -2.22
N ASP A 26 -2.25 8.89 -2.16
CA ASP A 26 -1.44 7.98 -1.34
C ASP A 26 -0.65 6.97 -2.20
N GLY A 27 -0.56 7.22 -3.51
CA GLY A 27 0.14 6.35 -4.45
C GLY A 27 1.53 6.86 -4.80
N ASP A 28 2.38 5.95 -5.27
CA ASP A 28 3.70 6.16 -5.85
C ASP A 28 4.05 4.99 -6.78
N ARG A 29 5.26 4.98 -7.35
CA ARG A 29 5.72 3.88 -8.22
C ARG A 29 5.65 2.52 -7.54
N PHE A 30 5.95 2.45 -6.24
CA PHE A 30 5.95 1.18 -5.53
C PHE A 30 4.54 0.64 -5.36
N THR A 31 3.57 1.48 -5.00
CA THR A 31 2.16 1.07 -4.89
C THR A 31 1.58 0.63 -6.24
N ILE A 32 1.98 1.27 -7.35
CA ILE A 32 1.59 0.87 -8.71
C ILE A 32 2.18 -0.50 -9.04
N LEU A 33 3.46 -0.72 -8.74
CA LEU A 33 4.11 -2.02 -8.93
C LEU A 33 3.39 -3.12 -8.15
N LEU A 34 3.08 -2.90 -6.87
CA LEU A 34 2.36 -3.87 -6.05
C LEU A 34 0.99 -4.19 -6.64
N GLY A 35 0.29 -3.19 -7.17
CA GLY A 35 -0.96 -3.37 -7.91
C GLY A 35 -0.78 -4.23 -9.16
N LEU A 36 0.29 -4.01 -9.94
CA LEU A 36 0.62 -4.80 -11.13
C LEU A 36 0.91 -6.26 -10.76
N LEU A 37 1.73 -6.47 -9.72
CA LEU A 37 2.11 -7.81 -9.25
C LEU A 37 0.91 -8.65 -8.81
N LYS A 38 -0.09 -8.03 -8.17
CA LYS A 38 -1.34 -8.71 -7.80
C LYS A 38 -2.20 -9.13 -9.01
N GLN A 39 -2.01 -8.53 -10.18
CA GLN A 39 -2.77 -8.86 -11.39
C GLN A 39 -2.06 -9.85 -12.32
N LEU A 40 -0.80 -10.18 -12.02
CA LEU A 40 -0.01 -11.13 -12.79
C LEU A 40 0.12 -12.45 -12.04
N PRO A 41 0.29 -13.58 -12.77
CA PRO A 41 0.59 -14.86 -12.14
C PRO A 41 1.87 -14.77 -11.31
N ALA A 42 1.85 -15.36 -10.12
CA ALA A 42 2.99 -15.37 -9.20
C ALA A 42 4.28 -15.88 -9.87
N GLY A 43 5.42 -15.34 -9.43
CA GLY A 43 6.73 -15.72 -9.93
C GLY A 43 7.87 -15.16 -9.09
N SER A 44 9.06 -15.09 -9.69
CA SER A 44 10.25 -14.50 -9.09
C SER A 44 10.72 -13.28 -9.86
N LEU A 45 11.23 -12.28 -9.15
CA LEU A 45 11.68 -10.99 -9.69
C LEU A 45 13.06 -10.64 -9.18
N ASN A 46 13.82 -9.95 -10.02
CA ASN A 46 15.03 -9.25 -9.64
C ASN A 46 14.71 -7.75 -9.51
N LEU A 47 15.03 -7.16 -8.35
CA LEU A 47 14.77 -5.74 -8.08
C LEU A 47 15.57 -4.81 -9.01
N HIS A 48 16.73 -5.26 -9.50
CA HIS A 48 17.63 -4.48 -10.35
C HIS A 48 17.87 -3.06 -9.80
N THR A 49 17.51 -2.02 -10.54
CA THR A 49 17.66 -0.60 -10.17
C THR A 49 16.34 0.02 -9.72
N PHE A 50 15.29 -0.78 -9.48
CA PHE A 50 13.97 -0.27 -9.12
C PHE A 50 14.00 0.60 -7.87
N GLU A 51 14.77 0.19 -6.85
CA GLU A 51 14.86 0.91 -5.57
C GLU A 51 15.49 2.30 -5.73
N ASP A 52 16.34 2.51 -6.73
CA ASP A 52 17.03 3.78 -6.99
C ASP A 52 16.06 4.87 -7.48
N PHE A 53 14.86 4.49 -7.93
CA PHE A 53 13.86 5.39 -8.48
C PHE A 53 12.61 5.55 -7.61
N LEU A 54 12.68 5.06 -6.36
CA LEU A 54 11.66 5.36 -5.36
C LEU A 54 11.79 6.80 -4.86
N GLU A 55 10.65 7.44 -4.64
CA GLU A 55 10.57 8.83 -4.19
C GLU A 55 11.10 9.00 -2.77
N PHE A 56 10.91 7.98 -1.93
CA PHE A 56 11.30 7.94 -0.53
C PHE A 56 11.81 6.54 -0.17
N ILE A 57 12.75 6.48 0.76
CA ILE A 57 13.26 5.22 1.30
C ILE A 57 12.14 4.53 2.11
N PRO A 58 11.71 3.32 1.76
CA PRO A 58 10.74 2.58 2.55
C PRO A 58 11.28 2.25 3.95
N SER A 59 10.42 2.30 4.97
CA SER A 59 10.80 1.91 6.34
C SER A 59 11.13 0.42 6.46
N VAL A 60 10.63 -0.40 5.55
CA VAL A 60 10.86 -1.85 5.48
C VAL A 60 11.38 -2.17 4.08
N SER A 61 12.26 -3.15 3.93
CA SER A 61 12.86 -3.45 2.62
C SER A 61 11.80 -3.71 1.54
N VAL A 62 12.10 -3.31 0.30
CA VAL A 62 11.19 -3.53 -0.85
C VAL A 62 10.89 -5.01 -1.02
N ARG A 63 11.89 -5.88 -0.79
CA ARG A 63 11.71 -7.35 -0.73
C ARG A 63 10.62 -7.75 0.24
N ASP A 64 10.73 -7.36 1.51
CA ASP A 64 9.78 -7.80 2.55
C ASP A 64 8.37 -7.31 2.25
N ILE A 65 8.23 -6.09 1.70
CA ILE A 65 6.93 -5.53 1.32
C ILE A 65 6.33 -6.33 0.15
N ILE A 66 7.09 -6.61 -0.92
CA ILE A 66 6.61 -7.42 -2.06
C ILE A 66 6.22 -8.82 -1.59
N GLU A 67 7.10 -9.51 -0.87
CA GLU A 67 6.89 -10.90 -0.47
C GLU A 67 5.79 -11.08 0.58
N SER A 68 5.48 -10.02 1.33
CA SER A 68 4.39 -10.03 2.31
C SER A 68 3.05 -9.62 1.71
N SER A 69 3.02 -8.76 0.69
CA SER A 69 1.77 -8.20 0.14
C SER A 69 1.33 -8.80 -1.19
N THR A 70 2.16 -9.68 -1.76
CA THR A 70 1.92 -10.35 -3.05
C THR A 70 2.39 -11.80 -2.98
N GLU A 71 2.07 -12.58 -4.01
CA GLU A 71 2.56 -13.96 -4.15
C GLU A 71 3.95 -14.06 -4.78
N TRP A 72 4.59 -12.92 -5.08
CA TRP A 72 5.89 -12.88 -5.73
C TRP A 72 7.05 -13.08 -4.75
N ARG A 73 8.20 -13.52 -5.30
CA ARG A 73 9.46 -13.71 -4.57
C ARG A 73 10.57 -12.87 -5.17
N ILE A 74 11.46 -12.34 -4.33
CA ILE A 74 12.64 -11.62 -4.80
C ILE A 74 13.83 -12.57 -4.88
N ASP A 75 14.34 -12.76 -6.09
CA ASP A 75 15.50 -13.59 -6.39
C ASP A 75 16.43 -12.84 -7.35
N ASN A 76 17.70 -12.68 -6.93
CA ASN A 76 18.72 -12.00 -7.72
C ASN A 76 19.08 -12.78 -9.00
N GLN A 77 18.66 -14.05 -9.13
CA GLN A 77 18.84 -14.87 -10.33
C GLN A 77 17.57 -14.96 -11.19
N ALA A 78 16.48 -14.27 -10.83
CA ALA A 78 15.25 -14.28 -11.61
C ALA A 78 15.46 -13.66 -13.00
N SER A 79 14.70 -14.17 -13.99
CA SER A 79 14.71 -13.70 -15.37
C SER A 79 13.81 -12.49 -15.63
N PHE A 80 12.99 -12.10 -14.65
CA PHE A 80 12.15 -10.92 -14.73
C PHE A 80 12.76 -9.79 -13.90
N TYR A 81 12.86 -8.61 -14.51
CA TYR A 81 13.48 -7.43 -13.94
C TYR A 81 12.44 -6.35 -13.72
N LEU A 82 12.54 -5.68 -12.57
CA LEU A 82 11.72 -4.53 -12.24
C LEU A 82 12.34 -3.24 -12.76
N HIS A 83 11.49 -2.41 -13.37
CA HIS A 83 11.86 -1.10 -13.88
C HIS A 83 10.91 -0.04 -13.35
N ALA A 84 11.46 1.13 -13.06
CA ALA A 84 10.71 2.32 -12.68
C ALA A 84 11.19 3.50 -13.54
N SER A 85 10.27 4.20 -14.18
CA SER A 85 10.60 5.37 -14.98
C SER A 85 11.14 6.49 -14.09
N LYS A 86 12.25 7.13 -14.49
CA LYS A 86 12.84 8.26 -13.75
C LYS A 86 11.95 9.51 -13.74
N SER A 87 11.19 9.72 -14.81
CA SER A 87 10.45 10.97 -15.04
C SER A 87 8.93 10.84 -14.91
N SER A 88 8.41 9.62 -14.82
CA SER A 88 6.97 9.34 -14.74
C SER A 88 6.65 8.23 -13.74
N TYR A 89 5.41 8.21 -13.26
CA TYR A 89 4.83 7.16 -12.41
C TYR A 89 4.44 5.92 -13.22
N ILE A 90 5.38 5.42 -14.03
CA ILE A 90 5.23 4.19 -14.82
C ILE A 90 6.25 3.17 -14.31
N VAL A 91 5.78 1.93 -14.12
CA VAL A 91 6.62 0.79 -13.75
C VAL A 91 6.48 -0.32 -14.79
N ALA A 92 7.48 -1.19 -14.86
CA ALA A 92 7.44 -2.33 -15.75
C ALA A 92 8.10 -3.58 -15.17
N ILE A 93 7.66 -4.73 -15.67
CA ILE A 93 8.27 -6.04 -15.47
C ILE A 93 8.65 -6.56 -16.85
N THR A 94 9.94 -6.75 -17.10
CA THR A 94 10.46 -7.17 -18.41
C THR A 94 11.47 -8.30 -18.25
N THR A 95 11.88 -8.91 -19.35
CA THR A 95 12.94 -9.94 -19.38
C THR A 95 14.32 -9.37 -19.70
N SER A 96 14.43 -8.05 -19.90
CA SER A 96 15.68 -7.34 -20.15
C SER A 96 16.08 -6.50 -18.94
N GLN A 97 17.39 -6.33 -18.74
CA GLN A 97 17.93 -5.39 -17.77
C GLN A 97 18.00 -3.96 -18.32
N ASP A 98 17.88 -3.79 -19.64
CA ASP A 98 17.91 -2.47 -20.27
C ASP A 98 16.63 -1.69 -19.97
N GLU A 99 16.75 -0.35 -19.92
CA GLU A 99 15.60 0.53 -19.73
C GLU A 99 14.56 0.28 -20.84
N PRO A 100 13.30 -0.03 -20.50
CA PRO A 100 12.30 -0.36 -21.49
C PRO A 100 11.79 0.89 -22.21
N ASN A 101 11.18 0.68 -23.38
CA ASN A 101 10.44 1.76 -24.04
C ASN A 101 9.14 2.01 -23.29
N TRP A 102 9.08 3.14 -22.57
CA TRP A 102 7.91 3.52 -21.79
C TRP A 102 6.70 3.80 -22.70
N PRO A 103 5.58 3.07 -22.56
CA PRO A 103 4.37 3.35 -23.33
C PRO A 103 3.69 4.62 -22.82
N SER A 104 2.79 5.15 -23.65
CA SER A 104 1.85 6.18 -23.19
C SER A 104 0.59 5.52 -22.64
N PHE A 105 0.00 6.17 -21.64
CA PHE A 105 -1.26 5.77 -21.03
C PHE A 105 -2.24 6.94 -21.09
N ASP A 106 -3.52 6.62 -21.24
CA ASP A 106 -4.58 7.60 -21.04
C ASP A 106 -4.58 8.05 -19.57
N ALA A 107 -4.88 9.33 -19.35
CA ALA A 107 -4.89 9.94 -18.03
C ALA A 107 -6.25 10.56 -17.73
N THR A 108 -6.80 10.24 -16.57
CA THR A 108 -7.93 10.96 -16.01
C THR A 108 -7.48 12.33 -15.54
N LEU A 109 -8.29 13.36 -15.75
CA LEU A 109 -8.02 14.70 -15.23
C LEU A 109 -8.05 14.70 -13.70
N TYR A 110 -7.15 15.47 -13.11
CA TYR A 110 -7.06 15.68 -11.67
C TYR A 110 -6.72 17.15 -11.37
N ASP A 111 -6.95 17.56 -10.13
CA ASP A 111 -6.57 18.89 -9.66
C ASP A 111 -5.05 18.97 -9.47
N LYS A 112 -4.40 19.82 -10.28
CA LYS A 112 -2.94 20.00 -10.25
C LYS A 112 -2.48 20.72 -8.99
N ASP A 113 -3.26 21.66 -8.47
CA ASP A 113 -2.91 22.39 -7.26
C ASP A 113 -2.99 21.42 -6.07
N MET A 114 -3.99 20.55 -6.04
CA MET A 114 -4.10 19.48 -5.04
C MET A 114 -2.90 18.53 -5.13
N LYS A 115 -2.54 18.07 -6.33
CA LYS A 115 -1.36 17.21 -6.55
C LYS A 115 -0.10 17.87 -5.97
N ASP A 116 0.17 19.12 -6.35
CA ASP A 116 1.41 19.80 -5.98
C ASP A 116 1.46 20.06 -4.46
N GLN A 117 0.32 20.39 -3.84
CA GLN A 117 0.19 20.48 -2.38
C GLN A 117 0.47 19.14 -1.69
N LEU A 118 -0.07 18.03 -2.19
CA LEU A 118 0.17 16.70 -1.63
C LEU A 118 1.62 16.25 -1.81
N ASP A 119 2.23 16.49 -2.97
CA ASP A 119 3.63 16.17 -3.23
C ASP A 119 4.56 16.94 -2.28
N GLN A 120 4.26 18.21 -2.01
CA GLN A 120 4.98 18.99 -1.01
C GLN A 120 4.73 18.45 0.41
N GLN A 121 3.49 18.14 0.75
CA GLN A 121 3.13 17.69 2.07
C GLN A 121 3.77 16.33 2.42
N TRP A 122 3.87 15.41 1.45
CA TRP A 122 4.58 14.15 1.64
C TRP A 122 6.06 14.34 1.98
N LYS A 123 6.74 15.30 1.34
CA LYS A 123 8.15 15.63 1.66
C LYS A 123 8.28 16.13 3.10
N ILE A 124 7.38 17.00 3.53
CA ILE A 124 7.33 17.52 4.91
C ILE A 124 7.07 16.39 5.90
N GLU A 125 6.10 15.50 5.61
CA GLU A 125 5.70 14.41 6.49
C GLU A 125 6.83 13.38 6.67
N VAL A 126 7.56 13.04 5.62
CA VAL A 126 8.69 12.10 5.66
C VAL A 126 9.86 12.62 6.50
N GLU A 127 10.19 13.92 6.39
CA GLU A 127 11.22 14.54 7.23
C GLU A 127 10.76 14.79 8.68
N GLY A 128 9.45 14.73 8.91
CA GLY A 128 8.83 14.93 10.21
C GLY A 128 9.17 13.83 11.20
N VAL A 129 9.15 14.21 12.48
CA VAL A 129 9.16 13.26 13.60
C VAL A 129 7.73 13.05 14.06
N SER A 130 7.31 11.80 14.27
CA SER A 130 5.98 11.50 14.80
C SER A 130 5.77 12.24 16.13
N GLN A 131 4.70 13.03 16.20
CA GLN A 131 4.31 13.77 17.40
C GLN A 131 3.37 12.95 18.31
N GLY A 132 3.00 11.75 17.89
CA GLY A 132 2.09 10.85 18.57
C GLY A 132 2.76 9.51 18.89
N ALA A 133 2.39 8.47 18.15
CA ALA A 133 2.85 7.12 18.40
C ALA A 133 4.06 6.77 17.53
N TYR A 134 5.26 6.90 18.10
CA TYR A 134 6.48 6.43 17.46
C TYR A 134 6.49 4.90 17.34
N VAL A 135 6.70 4.39 16.13
CA VAL A 135 6.93 2.97 15.87
C VAL A 135 8.30 2.80 15.25
N SER A 136 9.14 1.97 15.87
CA SER A 136 10.49 1.72 15.37
C SER A 136 10.48 0.87 14.11
N GLN A 137 11.51 1.02 13.28
CA GLN A 137 11.71 0.23 12.07
C GLN A 137 11.62 -1.28 12.33
N ALA A 138 12.24 -1.76 13.41
CA ALA A 138 12.21 -3.16 13.80
C ALA A 138 10.79 -3.68 14.07
N GLN A 139 9.94 -2.86 14.70
CA GLN A 139 8.54 -3.21 14.92
C GLN A 139 7.75 -3.26 13.61
N HIS A 140 8.05 -2.37 12.66
CA HIS A 140 7.48 -2.45 11.32
C HIS A 140 7.86 -3.75 10.63
N SER A 141 9.15 -4.08 10.55
CA SER A 141 9.63 -5.32 9.90
C SER A 141 8.98 -6.58 10.47
N ILE A 142 8.88 -6.69 11.81
CA ILE A 142 8.24 -7.85 12.47
C ILE A 142 6.74 -7.93 12.13
N ALA A 143 6.06 -6.79 12.06
CA ALA A 143 4.63 -6.74 11.82
C ALA A 143 4.25 -6.80 10.33
N THR A 144 5.20 -6.62 9.39
CA THR A 144 4.96 -6.54 7.94
C THR A 144 4.09 -7.68 7.39
N PRO A 145 4.35 -8.97 7.68
CA PRO A 145 3.50 -10.06 7.17
C PRO A 145 2.03 -9.92 7.59
N SER A 146 1.78 -9.49 8.82
CA SER A 146 0.41 -9.28 9.33
C SER A 146 -0.23 -7.99 8.80
N ARG A 147 0.54 -6.90 8.66
CA ARG A 147 0.05 -5.58 8.31
C ARG A 147 -0.19 -5.41 6.81
N LEU A 148 0.63 -6.06 6.00
CA LEU A 148 0.57 -5.95 4.54
C LEU A 148 0.01 -7.22 3.87
N GLY A 149 0.26 -8.39 4.46
CA GLY A 149 -0.21 -9.67 3.96
C GLY A 149 -1.45 -10.23 4.65
N LEU A 150 -2.04 -9.47 5.59
CA LEU A 150 -3.18 -9.91 6.40
C LEU A 150 -2.99 -11.29 7.03
N LYS A 151 -1.73 -11.63 7.38
CA LYS A 151 -1.42 -12.91 8.04
C LYS A 151 -1.93 -12.90 9.48
N ALA A 152 -2.82 -13.84 9.79
CA ALA A 152 -3.41 -14.07 11.10
C ALA A 152 -2.77 -15.30 11.78
N GLN A 153 -2.87 -15.34 13.11
CA GLN A 153 -2.52 -16.52 13.90
C GLN A 153 -3.72 -17.44 14.07
N VAL A 154 -3.47 -18.73 14.30
CA VAL A 154 -4.50 -19.70 14.70
C VAL A 154 -4.42 -19.90 16.21
N ASP A 155 -5.53 -19.62 16.92
CA ASP A 155 -5.69 -19.90 18.35
C ASP A 155 -6.97 -20.71 18.54
N HIS A 156 -6.83 -21.99 18.89
CA HIS A 156 -7.96 -22.90 19.12
C HIS A 156 -9.03 -22.85 18.01
N GLU A 157 -8.60 -23.02 16.74
CA GLU A 157 -9.43 -23.00 15.53
C GLU A 157 -10.00 -21.61 15.14
N GLN A 158 -9.68 -20.55 15.89
CA GLN A 158 -10.05 -19.18 15.54
C GLN A 158 -8.87 -18.42 14.97
N LEU A 159 -9.13 -17.60 13.95
CA LEU A 159 -8.12 -16.66 13.44
C LEU A 159 -8.06 -15.42 14.33
N VAL A 160 -6.84 -15.08 14.75
CA VAL A 160 -6.54 -13.88 15.55
C VAL A 160 -5.70 -12.93 14.71
N TRP A 161 -6.24 -11.75 14.47
CA TRP A 161 -5.56 -10.66 13.79
C TRP A 161 -5.93 -9.31 14.45
N PRO A 162 -4.97 -8.41 14.70
CA PRO A 162 -3.53 -8.58 14.52
C PRO A 162 -2.91 -9.65 15.45
N PRO A 163 -1.71 -10.17 15.13
CA PRO A 163 -1.02 -11.16 15.94
C PRO A 163 -0.79 -10.70 17.39
N ARG A 164 -0.89 -11.64 18.33
CA ARG A 164 -0.66 -11.45 19.77
C ARG A 164 0.45 -12.39 20.23
N GLN A 165 1.19 -11.98 21.25
CA GLN A 165 2.21 -12.84 21.86
C GLN A 165 1.59 -13.98 22.66
N LEU A 166 0.47 -13.71 23.32
CA LEU A 166 -0.23 -14.64 24.21
C LEU A 166 -1.73 -14.63 23.91
N ASN A 167 -2.37 -15.78 24.11
CA ASN A 167 -3.83 -15.88 24.11
C ASN A 167 -4.43 -15.48 25.47
N ALA A 168 -5.76 -15.54 25.58
CA ALA A 168 -6.49 -15.17 26.78
C ALA A 168 -6.12 -16.02 28.02
N THR A 169 -5.52 -17.20 27.82
CA THR A 169 -5.05 -18.09 28.90
C THR A 169 -3.58 -17.87 29.26
N GLY A 170 -2.90 -16.91 28.63
CA GLY A 170 -1.48 -16.65 28.85
C GLY A 170 -0.54 -17.63 28.14
N LYS A 171 -1.03 -18.45 27.20
CA LYS A 171 -0.20 -19.34 26.40
C LYS A 171 0.30 -18.62 25.15
N ARG A 172 1.51 -18.94 24.71
CA ARG A 172 2.03 -18.46 23.42
C ARG A 172 1.18 -18.98 22.28
N ILE A 173 0.86 -18.10 21.34
CA ILE A 173 0.23 -18.44 20.07
C ILE A 173 1.36 -18.63 19.05
N GLU A 174 1.19 -19.59 18.15
CA GLU A 174 2.12 -19.78 17.04
C GLU A 174 2.17 -18.55 16.13
N SER A 175 3.23 -18.43 15.34
CA SER A 175 3.40 -17.33 14.38
C SER A 175 2.26 -17.31 13.36
N ALA A 176 1.99 -16.12 12.80
CA ALA A 176 0.95 -15.97 11.80
C ALA A 176 1.21 -16.86 10.57
N SER A 177 0.21 -17.66 10.18
CA SER A 177 0.32 -18.67 9.13
C SER A 177 -0.78 -18.55 8.08
N GLU A 178 -2.00 -18.24 8.53
CA GLU A 178 -3.18 -18.14 7.67
C GLU A 178 -3.36 -16.72 7.14
N GLN A 179 -3.83 -16.59 5.90
CA GLN A 179 -4.12 -15.30 5.28
C GLN A 179 -5.61 -15.02 5.35
N LEU A 180 -5.98 -13.83 5.84
CA LEU A 180 -7.37 -13.39 5.74
C LEU A 180 -7.74 -13.07 4.30
N SER A 181 -9.03 -13.13 4.00
CA SER A 181 -9.60 -12.72 2.71
C SER A 181 -9.16 -11.31 2.32
N GLU A 182 -8.96 -11.10 1.02
CA GLU A 182 -8.59 -9.78 0.45
C GLU A 182 -9.75 -8.77 0.48
N THR A 183 -10.95 -9.24 0.82
CA THR A 183 -12.16 -8.42 0.93
C THR A 183 -12.78 -8.51 2.32
N ALA A 184 -13.41 -7.43 2.76
CA ALA A 184 -14.13 -7.37 4.02
C ALA A 184 -15.42 -6.53 3.89
N THR A 185 -16.30 -6.64 4.87
CA THR A 185 -17.55 -5.87 4.94
C THR A 185 -17.40 -4.70 5.90
N ILE A 186 -17.84 -3.51 5.50
CA ILE A 186 -17.86 -2.32 6.37
C ILE A 186 -18.92 -2.50 7.46
N LEU A 187 -18.50 -2.47 8.72
CA LEU A 187 -19.39 -2.43 9.88
C LEU A 187 -19.84 -1.01 10.21
N THR A 188 -18.91 -0.05 10.13
CA THR A 188 -19.17 1.37 10.35
C THR A 188 -18.02 2.19 9.79
N TRP A 189 -18.21 3.50 9.67
CA TRP A 189 -17.22 4.41 9.13
C TRP A 189 -17.33 5.79 9.77
N THR A 190 -16.24 6.54 9.69
CA THR A 190 -16.22 7.96 10.10
C THR A 190 -15.32 8.74 9.16
N ARG A 191 -15.62 10.02 8.98
CA ARG A 191 -14.74 10.97 8.29
C ARG A 191 -14.24 11.98 9.29
N LEU A 192 -12.92 11.99 9.50
CA LEU A 192 -12.26 12.96 10.35
C LEU A 192 -12.12 14.26 9.56
N SER A 193 -12.75 15.32 10.05
CA SER A 193 -12.56 16.66 9.51
C SER A 193 -11.08 17.08 9.62
N ALA A 194 -10.64 18.00 8.76
CA ALA A 194 -9.29 18.52 8.72
C ALA A 194 -8.70 18.92 10.09
N ALA A 195 -9.49 19.52 10.98
CA ALA A 195 -9.04 19.98 12.30
C ALA A 195 -8.96 18.87 13.39
N GLY A 196 -9.48 17.67 13.11
CA GLY A 196 -9.53 16.54 14.05
C GLY A 196 -8.64 15.37 13.67
N ALA A 197 -7.88 15.49 12.57
CA ALA A 197 -6.96 14.45 12.13
C ALA A 197 -5.76 14.35 13.10
N PRO A 198 -5.30 13.13 13.44
CA PRO A 198 -4.04 12.93 14.16
C PRO A 198 -2.88 13.69 13.50
N SER A 199 -1.85 14.02 14.28
CA SER A 199 -0.70 14.81 13.84
C SER A 199 -0.10 14.32 12.53
N GLU A 200 -0.01 13.00 12.38
CA GLU A 200 0.56 12.27 11.24
C GLU A 200 -0.23 12.49 9.94
N PHE A 201 -1.51 12.87 10.03
CA PHE A 201 -2.39 13.12 8.88
C PHE A 201 -2.84 14.59 8.78
N SER A 202 -2.47 15.41 9.77
CA SER A 202 -2.97 16.78 9.94
C SER A 202 -2.63 17.72 8.80
N GLY A 203 -1.51 17.50 8.11
CA GLY A 203 -1.12 18.29 6.94
C GLY A 203 -1.87 17.90 5.66
N ARG A 204 -2.20 16.61 5.50
CA ARG A 204 -2.92 16.11 4.32
C ARG A 204 -4.44 16.23 4.45
N ALA A 205 -4.98 16.13 5.66
CA ALA A 205 -6.42 16.17 5.88
C ALA A 205 -7.08 17.47 5.34
N PRO A 206 -6.53 18.68 5.48
CA PRO A 206 -7.08 19.89 4.85
C PRO A 206 -7.08 19.82 3.31
N ILE A 207 -6.06 19.22 2.71
CA ILE A 207 -5.92 19.10 1.25
C ILE A 207 -6.93 18.09 0.69
N LEU A 208 -7.21 17.02 1.44
CA LEU A 208 -8.13 15.94 1.08
C LEU A 208 -9.58 16.16 1.55
N ASP A 209 -9.88 17.32 2.13
CA ASP A 209 -11.17 17.63 2.78
C ASP A 209 -11.59 16.59 3.85
N GLY A 210 -10.59 16.14 4.63
CA GLY A 210 -10.72 15.12 5.67
C GLY A 210 -10.16 13.76 5.27
N VAL A 211 -10.16 12.84 6.24
CA VAL A 211 -9.69 11.45 6.04
C VAL A 211 -10.78 10.50 6.53
N SER A 212 -11.21 9.60 5.65
CA SER A 212 -12.20 8.58 5.98
C SER A 212 -11.53 7.33 6.56
N THR A 213 -12.15 6.75 7.60
CA THR A 213 -11.77 5.44 8.13
C THR A 213 -12.97 4.52 8.22
N VAL A 214 -12.75 3.23 7.97
CA VAL A 214 -13.75 2.17 8.03
C VAL A 214 -13.33 1.14 9.08
N LEU A 215 -14.29 0.71 9.91
CA LEU A 215 -14.19 -0.52 10.67
C LEU A 215 -14.80 -1.63 9.82
N VAL A 216 -14.04 -2.68 9.56
CA VAL A 216 -14.45 -3.79 8.71
C VAL A 216 -14.45 -5.11 9.47
N GLN A 217 -15.22 -6.08 8.96
CA GLN A 217 -15.18 -7.47 9.38
C GLN A 217 -14.79 -8.35 8.21
N PHE A 218 -13.74 -9.15 8.41
CA PHE A 218 -13.34 -10.19 7.49
C PHE A 218 -14.29 -11.39 7.60
N PRO A 219 -14.53 -12.16 6.51
CA PRO A 219 -15.34 -13.37 6.54
C PRO A 219 -14.90 -14.37 7.61
N GLU A 220 -13.60 -14.43 7.89
CA GLU A 220 -13.01 -15.34 8.89
C GLU A 220 -13.26 -14.90 10.34
N GLY A 221 -13.83 -13.71 10.57
CA GLY A 221 -14.20 -13.20 11.89
C GLY A 221 -13.41 -11.99 12.41
N PRO A 222 -12.08 -11.86 12.17
CA PRO A 222 -11.32 -10.70 12.60
C PRO A 222 -11.92 -9.37 12.12
N LYS A 223 -11.64 -8.32 12.88
CA LYS A 223 -12.08 -6.95 12.58
C LYS A 223 -10.88 -6.02 12.53
N GLY A 224 -10.94 -5.01 11.68
CA GLY A 224 -9.84 -4.08 11.48
C GLY A 224 -10.31 -2.66 11.17
N VAL A 225 -9.48 -1.69 11.50
CA VAL A 225 -9.70 -0.28 11.14
C VAL A 225 -8.71 0.08 10.05
N PHE A 226 -9.22 0.63 8.95
CA PHE A 226 -8.42 1.04 7.80
C PHE A 226 -8.81 2.45 7.36
N MET A 227 -7.84 3.24 6.91
CA MET A 227 -8.14 4.45 6.14
C MET A 227 -8.67 4.05 4.76
N LEU A 228 -9.60 4.83 4.20
CA LEU A 228 -9.92 4.73 2.79
C LEU A 228 -8.82 5.38 1.94
N ALA A 229 -8.73 4.92 0.70
CA ALA A 229 -7.99 5.58 -0.37
C ALA A 229 -8.84 5.63 -1.63
N ASP A 230 -8.54 6.60 -2.49
CA ASP A 230 -9.27 6.89 -3.72
C ASP A 230 -10.79 7.15 -3.47
N ASP A 231 -11.14 7.82 -2.35
CA ASP A 231 -12.52 8.12 -1.93
C ASP A 231 -13.00 9.54 -2.29
N GLU A 232 -12.33 10.25 -3.21
CA GLU A 232 -12.64 11.64 -3.58
C GLU A 232 -14.06 11.80 -4.16
N HIS A 233 -14.59 10.73 -4.77
CA HIS A 233 -15.89 10.72 -5.46
C HIS A 233 -16.86 9.65 -4.96
N SER A 234 -16.51 8.96 -3.88
CA SER A 234 -17.31 7.86 -3.34
C SER A 234 -17.38 7.92 -1.82
N GLN A 235 -18.52 7.52 -1.26
CA GLN A 235 -18.71 7.47 0.19
C GLN A 235 -18.89 6.03 0.64
N PRO A 236 -18.24 5.62 1.74
CA PRO A 236 -18.49 4.31 2.33
C PRO A 236 -19.94 4.18 2.80
N ALA A 237 -20.47 2.96 2.71
CA ALA A 237 -21.75 2.59 3.29
C ALA A 237 -21.56 1.40 4.23
N ILE A 238 -22.37 1.32 5.28
CA ILE A 238 -22.46 0.12 6.12
C ILE A 238 -22.91 -1.05 5.23
N ASP A 239 -22.37 -2.23 5.50
CA ASP A 239 -22.58 -3.49 4.76
C ASP A 239 -22.00 -3.51 3.33
N ALA A 240 -21.42 -2.42 2.84
CA ALA A 240 -20.68 -2.43 1.58
C ALA A 240 -19.35 -3.18 1.71
N SER A 241 -18.88 -3.74 0.59
CA SER A 241 -17.63 -4.46 0.53
C SER A 241 -16.46 -3.54 0.21
N VAL A 242 -15.30 -3.87 0.75
CA VAL A 242 -14.02 -3.23 0.43
C VAL A 242 -12.98 -4.28 0.09
N ARG A 243 -11.95 -3.87 -0.65
CA ARG A 243 -10.68 -4.58 -0.79
C ARG A 243 -9.53 -3.80 -0.18
N PHE A 244 -8.36 -4.40 -0.04
CA PHE A 244 -7.18 -3.76 0.55
C PHE A 244 -6.01 -3.64 -0.41
N ASP A 245 -5.45 -2.44 -0.51
CA ASP A 245 -4.25 -2.18 -1.28
C ASP A 245 -3.18 -1.48 -0.45
N VAL A 246 -1.92 -1.81 -0.76
CA VAL A 246 -0.77 -1.16 -0.13
C VAL A 246 -0.67 0.26 -0.65
N ARG A 247 -0.60 1.21 0.27
CA ARG A 247 -0.48 2.64 0.03
C ARG A 247 0.57 3.25 0.94
N ARG A 248 1.00 4.46 0.60
CA ARG A 248 1.70 5.32 1.56
C ARG A 248 0.77 5.58 2.74
N LEU A 249 1.22 5.21 3.93
CA LEU A 249 0.45 5.37 5.16
C LEU A 249 0.82 6.68 5.83
N TYR A 250 2.09 6.81 6.21
CA TYR A 250 2.67 8.05 6.74
C TYR A 250 4.20 8.11 6.58
N GLY A 251 4.77 9.29 6.66
CA GLY A 251 6.22 9.52 6.72
C GLY A 251 6.74 9.69 8.16
N GLN A 252 7.96 9.22 8.45
CA GLN A 252 8.64 9.42 9.75
C GLN A 252 10.15 9.18 9.62
N ASP A 253 10.98 10.03 10.24
CA ASP A 253 12.45 9.85 10.35
C ASP A 253 13.15 9.63 8.98
N GLY A 254 12.69 10.32 7.94
CA GLY A 254 13.23 10.19 6.58
C GLY A 254 12.78 8.93 5.84
N MET A 255 11.85 8.16 6.41
CA MET A 255 11.34 6.92 5.84
C MET A 255 9.85 7.00 5.52
N MET A 256 9.44 6.28 4.47
CA MET A 256 8.05 6.09 4.10
C MET A 256 7.51 4.78 4.68
N HIS A 257 6.43 4.86 5.46
CA HIS A 257 5.74 3.70 5.97
C HIS A 257 4.58 3.33 5.03
N TYR A 258 4.64 2.12 4.49
CA TYR A 258 3.56 1.55 3.68
C TYR A 258 2.59 0.75 4.56
N GLY A 259 1.32 0.75 4.18
CA GLY A 259 0.25 0.07 4.90
C GLY A 259 -0.93 -0.24 4.00
N LEU A 260 -1.79 -1.16 4.43
CA LEU A 260 -3.05 -1.39 3.73
C LEU A 260 -4.03 -0.24 3.99
N LYS A 261 -4.63 0.26 2.91
CA LYS A 261 -5.82 1.11 2.93
C LYS A 261 -6.97 0.37 2.24
N ALA A 262 -8.19 0.63 2.71
CA ALA A 262 -9.40 0.08 2.13
C ALA A 262 -9.78 0.85 0.87
N ILE A 263 -10.22 0.12 -0.16
CA ILE A 263 -10.73 0.65 -1.42
C ILE A 263 -12.18 0.17 -1.54
N LEU A 264 -13.10 1.10 -1.81
CA LEU A 264 -14.50 0.77 -2.04
C LEU A 264 -14.64 -0.08 -3.33
N LEU A 265 -15.51 -1.09 -3.29
CA LEU A 265 -15.81 -1.98 -4.41
C LEU A 265 -17.10 -1.61 -5.14
#